data_AF-A0A7W4ULU1-F1
#
_entry.id   AF-A0A7W4ULU1-F1
#
_cell.length_a   1.000
_cell.length_b   1.000
_cell.length_c   1.000
_cell.angle_alpha   90.00
_cell.angle_beta   90.00
_cell.angle_gamma   90.00
#
_symmetry.space_group_name_H-M   'P 1'
#
loop_
_entity.id
_entity.type
_entity.pdbx_description
1 polymer ?
#
loop_
_entity_poly.entity_id
_entity_poly.type
_entity_poly.pdbx_seq_one_letter_code
_entity_poly.pdbx_strand_id
1 'polypeptide(L)'
;MPSATPESRQSSPTTVQCYGSSSIDYLCGGGHLGTYLPGWNVRNYGVGSIGPVAIGTIAGVYQTSLSKTILVPGSGSVNLGDVVGLPMDSRYLGRITFDVEIGGIRGKITHFPDLADASLHWKFTRSGSGSPLWVAAGTRINSLETPLPGSSSVLWIGANGIEDTARVKEVIAKVVEAHTAVGAKAYVIQLPPRWDYSNPLNNNRNQVNAWIRQTYGERAIPLSDYLLNGALTDAGRVPTAADYGSMGVGLMPKSFWMAPDDSTHMNPLGMTTAGRYLSRWVKDGYTYSEAVKRFDVNSTANVRVSGTSVTVSGHAFDLSDMYTTIPVGITVDGKWHATSADRASSNLHAYGIPGAHGYSMTFELSLGDHFICTVGVGFGAGNNSLPPCQTVTVVKQAAPLGQMALADASGRVKVFYGWALAPSTPSRSISVAILIDGSWHHAVSADLPSPGLGVAGKHGFWAAASLSPGRHSACAVAIESASNMTNLGCQEFTIR
;
A
#
# COMPACT_ATOMS: atom_id res chain seq x y z
N MET A 1 27.24 15.48 48.51
CA MET A 1 28.13 15.76 47.37
C MET A 1 27.34 15.50 46.11
N PRO A 2 27.20 16.44 45.16
CA PRO A 2 26.64 16.11 43.86
C PRO A 2 27.61 15.12 43.21
N SER A 3 27.20 13.86 43.11
CA SER A 3 27.96 12.82 42.41
C SER A 3 28.18 13.29 40.99
N ALA A 4 29.41 13.12 40.51
CA ALA A 4 29.83 13.44 39.15
C ALA A 4 28.73 13.16 38.13
N THR A 5 28.43 14.17 37.31
CA THR A 5 27.67 14.03 36.07
C THR A 5 28.10 12.73 35.39
N PRO A 6 27.17 11.80 35.10
CA PRO A 6 27.53 10.60 34.35
C PRO A 6 28.16 11.08 33.05
N GLU A 7 29.39 10.62 32.82
CA GLU A 7 30.10 10.65 31.54
C GLU A 7 29.07 10.73 30.41
N SER A 8 28.99 11.89 29.75
CA SER A 8 27.92 12.22 28.82
C SER A 8 27.72 11.03 27.90
N ARG A 9 26.61 10.30 28.03
CA ARG A 9 26.28 9.22 27.10
C ARG A 9 26.03 9.89 25.76
N GLN A 10 27.10 10.12 25.01
CA GLN A 10 27.03 10.68 23.68
C GLN A 10 26.19 9.71 22.86
N SER A 11 24.98 10.14 22.53
CA SER A 11 24.18 9.48 21.54
C SER A 11 24.32 10.28 20.26
N SER A 12 24.76 9.58 19.22
CA SER A 12 24.81 10.09 17.86
C SER A 12 23.38 10.09 17.30
N PRO A 13 23.03 11.03 16.40
CA PRO A 13 21.82 10.97 15.57
C PRO A 13 21.62 9.61 14.87
N THR A 14 22.68 8.82 14.73
CA THR A 14 22.68 7.46 14.17
C THR A 14 22.56 6.35 15.23
N THR A 15 21.79 6.56 16.29
CA THR A 15 21.48 5.53 17.30
C THR A 15 19.98 5.23 17.28
N VAL A 16 19.63 3.94 17.23
CA VAL A 16 18.25 3.48 17.45
C VAL A 16 18.17 2.56 18.66
N GLN A 17 17.21 2.80 19.55
CA GLN A 17 16.92 1.94 20.70
C GLN A 17 15.59 1.20 20.47
N CYS A 18 15.57 -0.11 20.73
CA CYS A 18 14.38 -0.93 20.53
C CYS A 18 13.85 -1.44 21.86
N TYR A 19 12.58 -1.16 22.16
CA TYR A 19 11.92 -1.60 23.39
C TYR A 19 10.69 -2.44 23.06
N GLY A 20 10.63 -3.65 23.63
CA GLY A 20 9.52 -4.56 23.39
C GLY A 20 9.74 -5.95 23.95
N SER A 21 8.91 -6.89 23.51
CA SER A 21 9.01 -8.30 23.89
C SER A 21 9.79 -9.12 22.84
N SER A 22 9.46 -10.41 22.69
CA SER A 22 10.09 -11.36 21.76
C SER A 22 10.20 -10.84 20.33
N SER A 23 9.15 -10.21 19.79
CA SER A 23 9.19 -9.70 18.41
C SER A 23 10.22 -8.60 18.20
N ILE A 24 10.44 -7.73 19.19
CA ILE A 24 11.47 -6.68 19.11
C ILE A 24 12.86 -7.25 19.32
N ASP A 25 13.01 -8.18 20.28
CA ASP A 25 14.28 -8.86 20.49
C ASP A 25 14.74 -9.56 19.21
N TYR A 26 13.82 -10.26 18.53
CA TYR A 26 14.12 -10.89 17.27
C TYR A 26 14.38 -9.88 16.14
N LEU A 27 13.59 -8.81 16.03
CA LEU A 27 13.73 -7.81 14.98
C LEU A 27 15.03 -6.97 15.10
N CYS A 28 15.39 -6.53 16.30
CA CYS A 28 16.58 -5.71 16.54
C CYS A 28 17.81 -6.54 16.90
N GLY A 29 17.67 -7.48 17.84
CA GLY A 29 18.75 -8.39 18.25
C GLY A 29 19.13 -9.40 17.18
N GLY A 30 18.17 -9.85 16.36
CA GLY A 30 18.42 -10.70 15.20
C GLY A 30 18.94 -9.97 13.95
N GLY A 31 19.15 -8.66 14.02
CA GLY A 31 19.76 -7.88 12.93
C GLY A 31 18.85 -7.53 11.75
N HIS A 32 17.55 -7.84 11.81
CA HIS A 32 16.59 -7.54 10.74
C HIS A 32 16.42 -6.04 10.51
N LEU A 33 16.39 -5.23 11.57
CA LEU A 33 16.42 -3.76 11.45
C LEU A 33 17.81 -3.24 11.05
N GLY A 34 18.86 -3.75 11.71
CA GLY A 34 20.24 -3.31 11.49
C GLY A 34 20.74 -3.47 10.06
N THR A 35 20.28 -4.53 9.37
CA THR A 35 20.57 -4.75 7.94
C THR A 35 20.19 -3.55 7.06
N TYR A 36 19.16 -2.79 7.44
CA TYR A 36 18.68 -1.63 6.67
C TYR A 36 19.13 -0.29 7.25
N LEU A 37 19.96 -0.31 8.29
CA LEU A 37 20.52 0.88 8.94
C LEU A 37 22.06 0.81 8.96
N PRO A 38 22.74 0.73 7.79
CA PRO A 38 24.20 0.70 7.76
C PRO A 38 24.77 1.96 8.41
N GLY A 39 25.77 1.78 9.30
CA GLY A 39 26.39 2.86 10.06
C GLY A 39 25.59 3.35 11.27
N TRP A 40 24.43 2.75 11.57
CA TRP A 40 23.69 3.04 12.81
C TRP A 40 24.07 2.07 13.93
N ASN A 41 24.03 2.58 15.15
CA ASN A 41 24.09 1.77 16.36
C ASN A 41 22.68 1.30 16.74
N VAL A 42 22.37 0.04 16.48
CA VAL A 42 21.10 -0.58 16.90
C VAL A 42 21.27 -1.18 18.29
N ARG A 43 20.61 -0.58 19.28
CA ARG A 43 20.59 -1.06 20.66
C ARG A 43 19.30 -1.82 20.93
N ASN A 44 19.42 -3.13 21.13
CA ASN A 44 18.29 -3.98 21.46
C ASN A 44 18.10 -4.04 22.99
N TYR A 45 16.92 -3.64 23.45
CA TYR A 45 16.44 -3.81 24.82
C TYR A 45 15.16 -4.65 24.87
N GLY A 46 14.87 -5.36 23.77
CA GLY A 46 13.82 -6.37 23.74
C GLY A 46 14.21 -7.57 24.59
N VAL A 47 13.21 -8.15 25.28
CA VAL A 47 13.39 -9.42 26.00
C VAL A 47 12.20 -10.34 25.71
N GLY A 48 12.45 -11.63 25.54
CA GLY A 48 11.39 -12.60 25.24
C GLY A 48 10.31 -12.68 26.32
N SER A 49 9.04 -12.79 25.91
CA SER A 49 7.87 -13.10 26.75
C SER A 49 7.51 -12.09 27.85
N ILE A 50 8.14 -10.91 27.88
CA ILE A 50 7.85 -9.90 28.90
C ILE A 50 6.61 -9.05 28.58
N GLY A 51 5.94 -8.58 29.63
CA GLY A 51 4.80 -7.67 29.56
C GLY A 51 5.19 -6.19 29.65
N PRO A 52 4.21 -5.25 29.60
CA PRO A 52 4.47 -3.81 29.53
C PRO A 52 5.25 -3.28 30.75
N VAL A 53 4.93 -3.69 31.97
CA VAL A 53 5.64 -3.19 33.17
C VAL A 53 7.11 -3.59 33.19
N ALA A 54 7.44 -4.79 32.72
CA ALA A 54 8.83 -5.22 32.56
C ALA A 54 9.58 -4.36 31.53
N ILE A 55 8.96 -4.06 30.38
CA ILE A 55 9.54 -3.17 29.38
C ILE A 55 9.77 -1.77 29.97
N GLY A 56 8.80 -1.23 30.71
CA GLY A 56 8.95 0.05 31.40
C GLY A 56 10.05 0.06 32.47
N THR A 57 10.25 -1.07 33.17
CA THR A 57 11.32 -1.23 34.15
C THR A 57 12.69 -1.16 33.47
N ILE A 58 12.85 -1.85 32.34
CA ILE A 58 14.06 -1.81 31.51
C ILE A 58 14.30 -0.40 30.97
N ALA A 59 13.25 0.27 30.47
CA ALA A 59 13.33 1.67 30.01
C ALA A 59 13.58 2.69 31.15
N GLY A 60 13.58 2.24 32.41
CA GLY A 60 13.88 3.07 33.59
C GLY A 60 12.77 4.05 33.97
N VAL A 61 11.51 3.82 33.57
CA VAL A 61 10.39 4.72 33.89
C VAL A 61 9.80 4.51 35.28
N TYR A 62 10.20 3.43 35.96
CA TYR A 62 9.84 3.17 37.36
C TYR A 62 11.03 3.45 38.27
N GLN A 63 10.78 4.12 39.39
CA GLN A 63 11.81 4.44 40.38
C GLN A 63 12.02 3.24 41.31
N THR A 64 12.78 2.26 40.87
CA THR A 64 13.05 1.06 41.66
C THR A 64 14.22 1.23 42.63
N SER A 65 14.15 0.57 43.79
CA SER A 65 15.20 0.63 44.82
C SER A 65 15.34 -0.67 45.61
N LEU A 66 16.49 -0.84 46.27
CA LEU A 66 16.74 -1.97 47.17
C LEU A 66 15.78 -1.97 48.36
N SER A 67 15.18 -3.11 48.67
CA SER A 67 14.36 -3.30 49.90
C SER A 67 15.21 -3.42 51.17
N LYS A 68 16.47 -3.85 51.03
CA LYS A 68 17.40 -4.10 52.14
C LYS A 68 18.83 -3.71 51.79
N THR A 69 19.65 -3.52 52.82
CA THR A 69 21.09 -3.34 52.66
C THR A 69 21.73 -4.64 52.19
N ILE A 70 22.62 -4.56 51.20
CA ILE A 70 23.30 -5.72 50.61
C ILE A 70 24.81 -5.47 50.55
N LEU A 71 25.59 -6.56 50.56
CA LEU A 71 27.01 -6.52 50.21
C LEU A 71 27.16 -6.86 48.73
N VAL A 72 27.49 -5.88 47.90
CA VAL A 72 27.89 -6.16 46.52
C VAL A 72 29.34 -6.69 46.57
N PRO A 73 29.60 -7.94 46.17
CA PRO A 73 30.93 -8.51 46.23
C PRO A 73 31.89 -7.79 45.28
N GLY A 74 33.19 -7.98 45.52
CA GLY A 74 34.23 -7.44 44.66
C GLY A 74 34.20 -7.99 43.23
N SER A 75 33.59 -9.16 43.02
CA SER A 75 33.30 -9.76 41.72
C SER A 75 32.10 -10.70 41.84
N GLY A 76 31.44 -11.01 40.72
CA GLY A 76 30.35 -11.98 40.69
C GLY A 76 28.98 -11.39 41.02
N SER A 77 28.11 -12.21 41.63
CA SER A 77 26.69 -11.91 41.79
C SER A 77 26.27 -11.78 43.25
N VAL A 78 25.24 -10.96 43.49
CA VAL A 78 24.52 -10.87 44.76
C VAL A 78 23.02 -10.90 44.49
N ASN A 79 22.30 -11.52 45.42
CA ASN A 79 20.85 -11.50 45.45
C ASN A 79 20.36 -10.22 46.13
N LEU A 80 19.52 -9.46 45.44
CA LEU A 80 18.95 -8.21 45.94
C LEU A 80 17.78 -8.47 46.90
N GLY A 81 17.14 -9.65 46.85
CA GLY A 81 15.83 -9.88 47.44
C GLY A 81 14.74 -9.12 46.68
N ASP A 82 13.73 -8.64 47.40
CA ASP A 82 12.64 -7.87 46.80
C ASP A 82 13.10 -6.47 46.35
N VAL A 83 12.46 -5.96 45.31
CA VAL A 83 12.67 -4.60 44.78
C VAL A 83 11.42 -3.77 45.01
N VAL A 84 11.60 -2.55 45.53
CA VAL A 84 10.52 -1.60 45.79
C VAL A 84 10.33 -0.68 44.58
N GLY A 85 9.12 -0.15 44.38
CA GLY A 85 8.85 0.92 43.40
C GLY A 85 8.22 0.46 42.07
N LEU A 86 7.89 -0.83 41.96
CA LEU A 86 7.14 -1.37 40.83
C LEU A 86 5.62 -1.19 41.04
N PRO A 87 4.84 -0.97 39.97
CA PRO A 87 3.40 -0.79 40.08
C PRO A 87 2.63 -2.12 40.08
N MET A 88 3.34 -3.22 40.26
CA MET A 88 2.84 -4.58 40.35
C MET A 88 3.82 -5.41 41.17
N ASP A 89 3.37 -6.57 41.63
CA ASP A 89 4.25 -7.54 42.27
C ASP A 89 5.29 -8.08 41.28
N SER A 90 6.57 -8.06 41.67
CA SER A 90 7.68 -8.43 40.78
C SER A 90 7.59 -9.86 40.26
N ARG A 91 6.89 -10.78 40.95
CA ARG A 91 6.70 -12.16 40.50
C ARG A 91 6.05 -12.27 39.12
N TYR A 92 5.28 -11.26 38.71
CA TYR A 92 4.58 -11.21 37.42
C TYR A 92 5.36 -10.46 36.33
N LEU A 93 6.58 -9.96 36.61
CA LEU A 93 7.40 -9.28 35.61
C LEU A 93 7.90 -10.22 34.50
N GLY A 94 7.88 -11.53 34.72
CA GLY A 94 8.53 -12.46 33.80
C GLY A 94 10.05 -12.45 33.96
N ARG A 95 10.74 -13.12 33.05
CA ARG A 95 12.21 -13.15 33.03
C ARG A 95 12.74 -11.89 32.35
N ILE A 96 13.31 -10.97 33.12
CA ILE A 96 13.97 -9.76 32.57
C ILE A 96 15.47 -9.82 32.78
N THR A 97 16.22 -9.20 31.87
CA THR A 97 17.66 -9.03 31.99
C THR A 97 18.04 -7.69 31.39
N PHE A 98 18.72 -6.84 32.15
CA PHE A 98 19.07 -5.49 31.71
C PHE A 98 20.24 -4.93 32.50
N ASP A 99 20.98 -4.01 31.89
CA ASP A 99 22.12 -3.35 32.53
C ASP A 99 21.65 -2.27 33.50
N VAL A 100 22.28 -2.19 34.66
CA VAL A 100 21.94 -1.25 35.74
C VAL A 100 23.17 -0.69 36.46
N GLU A 101 22.96 0.38 37.20
CA GLU A 101 23.88 0.88 38.22
C GLU A 101 23.19 0.94 39.58
N ILE A 102 23.84 0.38 40.61
CA ILE A 102 23.36 0.42 42.00
C ILE A 102 24.50 0.93 42.88
N GLY A 103 24.30 2.07 43.55
CA GLY A 103 25.32 2.66 44.43
C GLY A 103 26.65 2.98 43.74
N GLY A 104 26.62 3.37 42.46
CA GLY A 104 27.81 3.65 41.64
C GLY A 104 28.48 2.39 41.05
N ILE A 105 27.91 1.20 41.25
CA ILE A 105 28.43 -0.06 40.72
C ILE A 105 27.61 -0.47 39.50
N ARG A 106 28.27 -0.55 38.33
CA ARG A 106 27.65 -1.07 37.11
C ARG A 106 27.58 -2.59 37.12
N GLY A 107 26.48 -3.11 36.64
CA GLY A 107 26.22 -4.54 36.54
C GLY A 107 25.01 -4.83 35.69
N LYS A 108 24.56 -6.09 35.76
CA LYS A 108 23.40 -6.59 35.05
C LYS A 108 22.44 -7.21 36.05
N ILE A 109 21.17 -6.87 35.94
CA ILE A 109 20.11 -7.57 36.64
C ILE A 109 19.68 -8.77 35.81
N THR A 110 19.39 -9.87 36.49
CA THR A 110 18.61 -10.98 35.96
C THR A 110 17.50 -11.30 36.94
N HIS A 111 16.26 -11.34 36.45
CA HIS A 111 15.07 -11.68 37.22
C HIS A 111 14.45 -12.98 36.70
N PHE A 112 14.10 -13.91 37.59
CA PHE A 112 13.51 -15.20 37.25
C PHE A 112 12.30 -15.48 38.16
N PRO A 113 11.07 -15.56 37.61
CA PRO A 113 9.89 -15.88 38.39
C PRO A 113 9.76 -17.40 38.54
N ASP A 114 10.42 -17.98 39.54
CA ASP A 114 10.00 -19.26 40.12
C ASP A 114 9.20 -18.95 41.40
N LEU A 115 7.97 -19.44 41.49
CA LEU A 115 7.03 -19.12 42.58
C LEU A 115 7.34 -19.90 43.87
N ALA A 116 8.34 -20.78 43.86
CA ALA A 116 8.68 -21.65 44.98
C ALA A 116 9.71 -21.08 45.97
N ASP A 117 10.45 -20.01 45.63
CA ASP A 117 11.51 -19.46 46.51
C ASP A 117 11.65 -17.94 46.37
N ALA A 118 11.24 -17.21 47.42
CA ALA A 118 11.28 -15.75 47.56
C ALA A 118 12.70 -15.16 47.55
N SER A 119 13.73 -15.99 47.58
CA SER A 119 15.13 -15.57 47.42
C SER A 119 15.63 -15.63 45.97
N LEU A 120 14.85 -16.08 44.98
CA LEU A 120 15.36 -16.25 43.61
C LEU A 120 15.13 -15.06 42.65
N HIS A 121 14.51 -13.98 43.11
CA HIS A 121 13.88 -13.02 42.20
C HIS A 121 14.84 -12.05 41.52
N TRP A 122 15.74 -11.38 42.23
CA TRP A 122 16.58 -10.33 41.62
C TRP A 122 18.05 -10.59 41.87
N LYS A 123 18.77 -10.99 40.83
CA LYS A 123 20.22 -11.16 40.87
C LYS A 123 20.91 -9.98 40.20
N PHE A 124 21.80 -9.31 40.92
CA PHE A 124 22.73 -8.34 40.35
C PHE A 124 24.09 -9.00 40.14
N THR A 125 24.61 -8.97 38.91
CA THR A 125 25.96 -9.41 38.58
C THR A 125 26.80 -8.20 38.22
N ARG A 126 27.89 -7.98 38.95
CA ARG A 126 28.82 -6.87 38.73
C ARG A 126 29.56 -7.03 37.39
N SER A 127 29.70 -5.96 36.60
CA SER A 127 30.33 -6.02 35.26
C SER A 127 31.87 -6.05 35.27
N GLY A 128 32.53 -5.87 36.43
CA GLY A 128 33.99 -5.88 36.55
C GLY A 128 34.44 -6.07 38.00
N SER A 129 35.73 -6.31 38.23
CA SER A 129 36.26 -6.46 39.59
C SER A 129 36.33 -5.11 40.34
N GLY A 130 36.36 -5.17 41.66
CA GLY A 130 36.57 -4.02 42.54
C GLY A 130 36.51 -4.42 44.01
N SER A 131 36.48 -3.43 44.90
CA SER A 131 36.30 -3.70 46.33
C SER A 131 34.85 -4.05 46.65
N PRO A 132 34.59 -5.02 47.55
CA PRO A 132 33.25 -5.24 48.10
C PRO A 132 32.69 -3.95 48.70
N LEU A 133 31.41 -3.68 48.49
CA LEU A 133 30.75 -2.46 48.95
C LEU A 133 29.40 -2.77 49.58
N TRP A 134 29.17 -2.28 50.79
CA TRP A 134 27.84 -2.26 51.39
C TRP A 134 27.01 -1.16 50.75
N VAL A 135 25.85 -1.55 50.21
CA VAL A 135 24.91 -0.64 49.57
C VAL A 135 23.62 -0.65 50.38
N ALA A 136 23.21 0.53 50.85
CA ALA A 136 22.10 0.69 51.79
C ALA A 136 20.73 0.39 51.16
N ALA A 137 19.78 -0.06 51.98
CA ALA A 137 18.37 -0.09 51.62
C ALA A 137 17.91 1.30 51.09
N GLY A 138 16.97 1.31 50.14
CA GLY A 138 16.50 2.53 49.48
C GLY A 138 17.44 3.08 48.39
N THR A 139 18.65 2.52 48.21
CA THR A 139 19.50 2.87 47.06
C THR A 139 18.79 2.55 45.76
N ARG A 140 18.75 3.51 44.83
CA ARG A 140 18.09 3.34 43.53
C ARG A 140 18.80 2.28 42.68
N ILE A 141 17.99 1.55 41.93
CA ILE A 141 18.43 0.66 40.86
C ILE A 141 18.24 1.44 39.57
N ASN A 142 19.32 2.06 39.09
CA ASN A 142 19.26 2.90 37.90
C ASN A 142 19.41 2.03 36.66
N SER A 143 18.38 1.95 35.80
CA SER A 143 18.55 1.29 34.50
C SER A 143 19.60 2.03 33.66
N LEU A 144 20.48 1.27 33.00
CA LEU A 144 21.40 1.78 32.01
C LEU A 144 20.82 1.72 30.59
N GLU A 145 19.61 1.19 30.43
CA GLU A 145 18.91 1.04 29.16
C GLU A 145 17.83 2.14 28.97
N THR A 146 17.99 3.26 29.68
CA THR A 146 17.15 4.46 29.53
C THR A 146 17.31 5.11 28.14
N PRO A 147 16.33 5.93 27.71
CA PRO A 147 16.43 6.71 26.48
C PRO A 147 17.70 7.57 26.44
N LEU A 148 18.33 7.64 25.27
CA LEU A 148 19.55 8.42 25.05
C LEU A 148 19.24 9.74 24.31
N PRO A 149 19.86 10.87 24.69
CA PRO A 149 19.60 12.14 24.04
C PRO A 149 19.88 12.12 22.53
N GLY A 150 18.95 12.58 21.69
CA GLY A 150 19.13 12.64 20.24
C GLY A 150 19.06 11.29 19.50
N SER A 151 18.71 10.20 20.18
CA SER A 151 18.46 8.89 19.53
C SER A 151 17.07 8.84 18.89
N SER A 152 16.88 7.88 17.99
CA SER A 152 15.56 7.40 17.57
C SER A 152 15.21 6.12 18.35
N SER A 153 13.93 5.81 18.51
CA SER A 153 13.49 4.61 19.21
C SER A 153 12.22 4.03 18.61
N VAL A 154 12.16 2.71 18.54
CA VAL A 154 10.97 1.96 18.13
C VAL A 154 10.39 1.21 19.32
N LEU A 155 9.12 1.48 19.62
CA LEU A 155 8.44 0.99 20.81
C LEU A 155 7.34 0.01 20.40
N TRP A 156 7.51 -1.28 20.72
CA TRP A 156 6.51 -2.32 20.49
C TRP A 156 6.06 -2.91 21.82
N ILE A 157 5.21 -2.16 22.52
CA ILE A 157 4.77 -2.44 23.89
C ILE A 157 3.29 -2.81 23.86
N GLY A 158 2.93 -3.93 24.50
CA GLY A 158 1.54 -4.42 24.54
C GLY A 158 1.25 -5.62 23.63
N ALA A 159 2.26 -6.20 22.98
CA ALA A 159 2.10 -7.49 22.29
C ALA A 159 1.67 -8.61 23.27
N ASN A 160 2.14 -8.51 24.51
CA ASN A 160 1.73 -9.26 25.70
C ASN A 160 1.07 -8.32 26.71
N GLY A 161 0.20 -8.83 27.57
CA GLY A 161 -0.49 -8.05 28.60
C GLY A 161 -1.62 -7.17 28.07
N ILE A 162 -2.14 -7.49 26.88
CA ILE A 162 -3.20 -6.72 26.19
C ILE A 162 -4.58 -6.85 26.86
N GLU A 163 -4.71 -7.79 27.80
CA GLU A 163 -5.84 -7.95 28.70
C GLU A 163 -6.06 -6.68 29.55
N ASP A 164 -4.97 -6.01 29.94
CA ASP A 164 -4.99 -4.73 30.65
C ASP A 164 -4.56 -3.59 29.72
N THR A 165 -5.50 -3.14 28.89
CA THR A 165 -5.24 -2.06 27.93
C THR A 165 -4.87 -0.74 28.61
N ALA A 166 -5.37 -0.48 29.82
CA ALA A 166 -5.04 0.72 30.57
C ALA A 166 -3.56 0.71 30.95
N ARG A 167 -3.05 -0.42 31.44
CA ARG A 167 -1.63 -0.59 31.76
C ARG A 167 -0.74 -0.47 30.53
N VAL A 168 -1.13 -1.07 29.40
CA VAL A 168 -0.37 -0.95 28.15
C VAL A 168 -0.24 0.52 27.75
N LYS A 169 -1.34 1.26 27.74
CA LYS A 169 -1.37 2.69 27.39
C LYS A 169 -0.53 3.53 28.36
N GLU A 170 -0.65 3.27 29.67
CA GLU A 170 0.13 3.94 30.71
C GLU A 170 1.64 3.77 30.48
N VAL A 171 2.09 2.54 30.23
CA VAL A 171 3.51 2.26 30.01
C VAL A 171 4.02 2.91 28.74
N ILE A 172 3.28 2.82 27.64
CA ILE A 172 3.67 3.47 26.38
C ILE A 172 3.84 4.97 26.62
N ALA A 173 2.87 5.62 27.30
CA ALA A 173 2.93 7.05 27.59
C ALA A 173 4.17 7.42 28.43
N LYS A 174 4.46 6.69 29.51
CA LYS A 174 5.65 6.92 30.36
C LYS A 174 6.96 6.74 29.60
N VAL A 175 7.04 5.70 28.75
CA VAL A 175 8.25 5.45 27.94
C VAL A 175 8.43 6.57 26.92
N VAL A 176 7.37 7.00 26.22
CA VAL A 176 7.44 8.12 25.26
C VAL A 176 7.81 9.44 25.96
N GLU A 177 7.26 9.70 27.15
CA GLU A 177 7.61 10.87 27.97
C GLU A 177 9.10 10.87 28.33
N ALA A 178 9.64 9.74 28.77
CA ALA A 178 11.07 9.60 29.09
C ALA A 178 11.98 9.87 27.88
N HIS A 179 11.57 9.45 26.67
CA HIS A 179 12.30 9.78 25.44
C HIS A 179 12.21 11.28 25.12
N THR A 180 11.02 11.86 25.25
CA THR A 180 10.78 13.28 24.98
C THR A 180 11.61 14.17 25.91
N ALA A 181 11.72 13.79 27.19
CA ALA A 181 12.49 14.53 28.21
C ALA A 181 13.98 14.66 27.89
N VAL A 182 14.54 13.77 27.07
CA VAL A 182 15.95 13.81 26.63
C VAL A 182 16.10 14.26 25.17
N GLY A 183 15.02 14.67 24.51
CA GLY A 183 15.04 15.04 23.09
C GLY A 183 15.23 13.85 22.14
N ALA A 184 14.93 12.63 22.56
CA ALA A 184 14.91 11.45 21.70
C ALA A 184 13.57 11.34 20.94
N LYS A 185 13.61 10.75 19.75
CA LYS A 185 12.42 10.46 18.95
C LYS A 185 11.88 9.09 19.33
N ALA A 186 10.62 9.03 19.76
CA ALA A 186 9.94 7.76 20.04
C ALA A 186 8.85 7.51 18.98
N TYR A 187 8.97 6.40 18.27
CA TYR A 187 7.96 5.89 17.35
C TYR A 187 7.24 4.71 17.98
N VAL A 188 5.91 4.77 18.02
CA VAL A 188 5.08 3.77 18.68
C VAL A 188 4.46 2.85 17.64
N ILE A 189 4.80 1.57 17.71
CA ILE A 189 4.33 0.55 16.77
C ILE A 189 2.90 0.16 17.11
N GLN A 190 1.99 0.33 16.15
CA GLN A 190 0.71 -0.36 16.21
C GLN A 190 0.94 -1.87 16.26
N LEU A 191 0.34 -2.48 17.25
CA LEU A 191 0.45 -3.89 17.56
C LEU A 191 -0.02 -4.74 16.37
N PRO A 192 0.84 -5.59 15.77
CA PRO A 192 0.46 -6.41 14.63
C PRO A 192 -0.73 -7.33 14.90
N PRO A 193 -1.44 -7.76 13.84
CA PRO A 193 -2.60 -8.62 13.97
C PRO A 193 -2.22 -9.92 14.67
N ARG A 194 -3.02 -10.29 15.67
CA ARG A 194 -2.87 -11.51 16.47
C ARG A 194 -4.25 -11.97 16.86
N TRP A 195 -4.52 -13.26 16.61
CA TRP A 195 -5.83 -13.89 16.74
C TRP A 195 -6.87 -13.41 15.71
N ASP A 196 -7.82 -14.27 15.40
CA ASP A 196 -8.91 -13.93 14.49
C ASP A 196 -9.97 -13.02 15.18
N TYR A 197 -10.97 -12.58 14.40
CA TYR A 197 -12.06 -11.75 14.90
C TYR A 197 -12.93 -12.39 16.00
N SER A 198 -12.87 -13.71 16.20
CA SER A 198 -13.63 -14.38 17.27
C SER A 198 -12.97 -14.23 18.65
N ASN A 199 -11.67 -13.93 18.68
CA ASN A 199 -10.96 -13.77 19.94
C ASN A 199 -11.26 -12.39 20.57
N PRO A 200 -11.75 -12.34 21.83
CA PRO A 200 -12.12 -11.07 22.47
C PRO A 200 -10.94 -10.10 22.64
N LEU A 201 -9.70 -10.61 22.72
CA LEU A 201 -8.50 -9.78 22.85
C LEU A 201 -8.16 -9.01 21.56
N ASN A 202 -8.74 -9.39 20.42
CA ASN A 202 -8.57 -8.64 19.18
C ASN A 202 -9.20 -7.23 19.30
N ASN A 203 -10.35 -7.11 19.98
CA ASN A 203 -10.95 -5.81 20.25
C ASN A 203 -10.02 -4.92 21.11
N ASN A 204 -9.39 -5.48 22.14
CA ASN A 204 -8.42 -4.75 22.96
C ASN A 204 -7.24 -4.24 22.13
N ARG A 205 -6.73 -5.07 21.22
CA ARG A 205 -5.64 -4.71 20.30
C ARG A 205 -6.05 -3.56 19.38
N ASN A 206 -7.23 -3.64 18.77
CA ASN A 206 -7.76 -2.60 17.90
C ASN A 206 -7.95 -1.27 18.65
N GLN A 207 -8.46 -1.32 19.88
CA GLN A 207 -8.60 -0.14 20.74
C GLN A 207 -7.25 0.49 21.10
N VAL A 208 -6.24 -0.32 21.40
CA VAL A 208 -4.87 0.18 21.64
C VAL A 208 -4.27 0.78 20.37
N ASN A 209 -4.43 0.14 19.20
CA ASN A 209 -3.93 0.67 17.93
C ASN A 209 -4.60 1.99 17.52
N ALA A 210 -5.91 2.09 17.71
CA ALA A 210 -6.65 3.34 17.49
C ALA A 210 -6.16 4.45 18.43
N TRP A 211 -5.95 4.13 19.72
CA TRP A 211 -5.39 5.07 20.68
C TRP A 211 -3.96 5.48 20.35
N ILE A 212 -3.09 4.56 19.92
CA ILE A 212 -1.72 4.85 19.46
C ILE A 212 -1.78 5.87 18.32
N ARG A 213 -2.63 5.63 17.31
CA ARG A 213 -2.80 6.56 16.19
C ARG A 213 -3.25 7.94 16.64
N GLN A 214 -4.29 7.99 17.47
CA GLN A 214 -4.86 9.25 17.96
C GLN A 214 -3.87 10.04 18.83
N THR A 215 -3.06 9.35 19.63
CA THR A 215 -2.17 9.98 20.61
C THR A 215 -0.84 10.41 20.00
N TYR A 216 -0.28 9.62 19.09
CA TYR A 216 1.08 9.84 18.58
C TYR A 216 1.12 10.33 17.13
N GLY A 217 -0.02 10.35 16.43
CA GLY A 217 -0.15 10.95 15.09
C GLY A 217 0.94 10.46 14.14
N GLU A 218 1.74 11.39 13.61
CA GLU A 218 2.82 11.10 12.67
C GLU A 218 3.97 10.25 13.22
N ARG A 219 4.02 10.01 14.54
CA ARG A 219 4.98 9.10 15.18
C ARG A 219 4.40 7.71 15.46
N ALA A 220 3.12 7.47 15.17
CA ALA A 220 2.55 6.13 15.17
C ALA A 220 3.01 5.38 13.92
N ILE A 221 3.54 4.16 14.10
CA ILE A 221 3.91 3.28 12.98
C ILE A 221 2.73 2.35 12.71
N PRO A 222 2.08 2.41 11.52
CA PRO A 222 1.00 1.52 11.13
C PRO A 222 1.53 0.15 10.69
N LEU A 223 2.32 -0.52 11.54
CA LEU A 223 2.86 -1.84 11.23
C LEU A 223 1.72 -2.87 11.07
N SER A 224 0.65 -2.74 11.86
CA SER A 224 -0.52 -3.61 11.74
C SER A 224 -1.16 -3.49 10.36
N ASP A 225 -1.45 -2.26 9.93
CA ASP A 225 -2.05 -2.01 8.60
C ASP A 225 -1.09 -2.43 7.49
N TYR A 226 0.21 -2.10 7.60
CA TYR A 226 1.22 -2.45 6.60
C TYR A 226 1.32 -3.96 6.37
N LEU A 227 1.31 -4.77 7.44
CA LEU A 227 1.39 -6.23 7.31
C LEU A 227 0.20 -6.82 6.55
N LEU A 228 -0.96 -6.17 6.60
CA LEU A 228 -2.17 -6.56 5.87
C LEU A 228 -2.30 -5.92 4.48
N ASN A 229 -1.53 -4.84 4.22
CA ASN A 229 -1.69 -3.99 3.05
C ASN A 229 -0.32 -3.70 2.41
N GLY A 230 0.23 -4.67 1.68
CA GLY A 230 1.40 -4.46 0.82
C GLY A 230 2.74 -4.95 1.38
N ALA A 231 2.79 -5.48 2.61
CA ALA A 231 4.02 -6.09 3.11
C ALA A 231 4.46 -7.32 2.29
N LEU A 232 3.52 -8.12 1.77
CA LEU A 232 3.86 -9.24 0.86
C LEU A 232 4.50 -8.74 -0.44
N THR A 233 3.95 -7.67 -1.02
CA THR A 233 4.52 -7.02 -2.20
C THR A 233 5.95 -6.52 -1.93
N ASP A 234 6.18 -5.83 -0.81
CA ASP A 234 7.51 -5.35 -0.42
C ASP A 234 8.50 -6.50 -0.15
N ALA A 235 7.99 -7.67 0.25
CA ALA A 235 8.74 -8.90 0.44
C ALA A 235 9.02 -9.64 -0.88
N GLY A 236 8.51 -9.15 -2.02
CA GLY A 236 8.62 -9.81 -3.32
C GLY A 236 7.79 -11.10 -3.40
N ARG A 237 6.68 -11.17 -2.66
CA ARG A 237 5.79 -12.33 -2.62
C ARG A 237 4.46 -12.01 -3.28
N VAL A 238 4.09 -12.86 -4.24
CA VAL A 238 2.72 -12.94 -4.74
C VAL A 238 1.85 -13.53 -3.62
N PRO A 239 0.79 -12.85 -3.16
CA PRO A 239 -0.08 -13.39 -2.13
C PRO A 239 -0.75 -14.71 -2.55
N THR A 240 -0.81 -15.66 -1.62
CA THR A 240 -1.45 -16.96 -1.82
C THR A 240 -2.89 -16.96 -1.32
N ALA A 241 -3.69 -17.96 -1.70
CA ALA A 241 -5.03 -18.16 -1.13
C ALA A 241 -5.01 -18.29 0.41
N ALA A 242 -3.94 -18.87 0.97
CA ALA A 242 -3.77 -18.98 2.42
C ALA A 242 -3.47 -17.62 3.07
N ASP A 243 -2.73 -16.74 2.38
CA ASP A 243 -2.51 -15.36 2.84
C ASP A 243 -3.84 -14.61 2.90
N TYR A 244 -4.62 -14.60 1.81
CA TYR A 244 -5.93 -13.95 1.80
C TYR A 244 -6.87 -14.53 2.86
N GLY A 245 -6.90 -15.86 3.02
CA GLY A 245 -7.70 -16.52 4.05
C GLY A 245 -7.33 -16.07 5.47
N SER A 246 -6.04 -15.97 5.77
CA SER A 246 -5.56 -15.50 7.07
C SER A 246 -5.86 -14.00 7.31
N MET A 247 -5.60 -13.14 6.33
CA MET A 247 -5.88 -11.70 6.43
C MET A 247 -7.37 -11.42 6.54
N GLY A 248 -8.19 -12.18 5.82
CA GLY A 248 -9.65 -12.07 5.82
C GLY A 248 -10.29 -12.37 7.19
N VAL A 249 -9.59 -13.07 8.09
CA VAL A 249 -10.04 -13.31 9.48
C VAL A 249 -9.29 -12.47 10.51
N GLY A 250 -8.46 -11.50 10.08
CA GLY A 250 -7.76 -10.58 10.96
C GLY A 250 -6.40 -11.08 11.46
N LEU A 251 -5.83 -12.11 10.84
CA LEU A 251 -4.47 -12.59 11.12
C LEU A 251 -3.46 -11.98 10.15
N MET A 252 -2.18 -11.95 10.55
CA MET A 252 -1.11 -11.61 9.61
C MET A 252 -1.07 -12.61 8.44
N PRO A 253 -0.50 -12.24 7.28
CA PRO A 253 -0.38 -13.16 6.14
C PRO A 253 0.29 -14.47 6.53
N LYS A 254 -0.28 -15.60 6.10
CA LYS A 254 0.23 -16.96 6.35
C LYS A 254 1.71 -17.10 6.00
N SER A 255 2.16 -16.46 4.93
CA SER A 255 3.56 -16.43 4.46
C SER A 255 4.54 -15.82 5.47
N PHE A 256 4.06 -15.06 6.45
CA PHE A 256 4.89 -14.48 7.51
C PHE A 256 4.84 -15.26 8.82
N TRP A 257 4.03 -16.30 8.95
CA TRP A 257 3.95 -17.08 10.19
C TRP A 257 5.27 -17.82 10.45
N MET A 258 5.67 -17.89 11.71
CA MET A 258 6.87 -18.62 12.15
C MET A 258 6.75 -20.11 11.84
N ALA A 259 5.56 -20.67 12.08
CA ALA A 259 5.21 -22.07 11.88
C ALA A 259 3.73 -22.19 11.49
N PRO A 260 3.24 -23.35 11.01
CA PRO A 260 1.84 -23.53 10.62
C PRO A 260 0.82 -23.18 11.70
N ASP A 261 1.19 -23.33 12.97
CA ASP A 261 0.41 -23.07 14.19
C ASP A 261 0.87 -21.83 14.96
N ASP A 262 1.96 -21.18 14.54
CA ASP A 262 2.46 -19.95 15.16
C ASP A 262 2.19 -18.73 14.27
N SER A 263 0.97 -18.21 14.39
CA SER A 263 0.53 -16.95 13.79
C SER A 263 0.88 -15.71 14.62
N THR A 264 1.55 -15.89 15.76
CA THR A 264 1.91 -14.78 16.67
C THR A 264 3.29 -14.22 16.33
N HIS A 265 4.24 -15.11 16.03
CA HIS A 265 5.60 -14.71 15.69
C HIS A 265 5.80 -14.68 14.18
N MET A 266 6.50 -13.66 13.71
CA MET A 266 6.89 -13.59 12.30
C MET A 266 8.16 -14.40 12.05
N ASN A 267 8.19 -15.15 10.95
CA ASN A 267 9.39 -15.80 10.44
C ASN A 267 10.45 -14.78 9.96
N PRO A 268 11.66 -15.22 9.56
CA PRO A 268 12.70 -14.31 9.08
C PRO A 268 12.29 -13.40 7.92
N LEU A 269 11.41 -13.86 7.02
CA LEU A 269 10.92 -13.06 5.88
C LEU A 269 10.05 -11.90 6.37
N GLY A 270 9.07 -12.19 7.25
CA GLY A 270 8.22 -11.17 7.85
C GLY A 270 9.01 -10.17 8.70
N MET A 271 9.95 -10.65 9.53
CA MET A 271 10.79 -9.79 10.36
C MET A 271 11.74 -8.92 9.54
N THR A 272 12.34 -9.45 8.48
CA THR A 272 13.20 -8.66 7.57
C THR A 272 12.39 -7.59 6.84
N THR A 273 11.16 -7.91 6.44
CA THR A 273 10.23 -6.98 5.79
C THR A 273 9.81 -5.87 6.75
N ALA A 274 9.42 -6.22 7.98
CA ALA A 274 9.12 -5.27 9.04
C ALA A 274 10.36 -4.41 9.39
N GLY A 275 11.55 -5.00 9.49
CA GLY A 275 12.81 -4.30 9.75
C GLY A 275 13.13 -3.27 8.66
N ARG A 276 12.96 -3.63 7.38
CA ARG A 276 13.08 -2.68 6.25
C ARG A 276 12.10 -1.53 6.39
N TYR A 277 10.84 -1.82 6.68
CA TYR A 277 9.81 -0.81 6.86
C TYR A 277 10.14 0.14 8.01
N LEU A 278 10.42 -0.40 9.20
CA LEU A 278 10.80 0.37 10.40
C LEU A 278 12.07 1.22 10.20
N SER A 279 13.01 0.77 9.37
CA SER A 279 14.22 1.55 9.06
C SER A 279 13.93 2.91 8.42
N ARG A 280 12.80 3.03 7.69
CA ARG A 280 12.38 4.30 7.06
C ARG A 280 11.94 5.32 8.11
N TRP A 281 11.27 4.86 9.17
CA TRP A 281 10.85 5.69 10.31
C TRP A 281 12.03 6.18 11.12
N VAL A 282 12.96 5.27 11.44
CA VAL A 282 14.18 5.59 12.20
C VAL A 282 15.01 6.68 11.51
N LYS A 283 15.03 6.68 10.17
CA LYS A 283 15.71 7.68 9.33
C LYS A 283 14.90 8.97 9.09
N ASP A 284 13.77 9.16 9.78
CA ASP A 284 12.80 10.25 9.54
C ASP A 284 12.28 10.33 8.10
N GLY A 285 12.34 9.21 7.36
CA GLY A 285 11.87 9.18 5.99
C GLY A 285 10.35 9.14 5.89
N TYR A 286 9.65 8.69 6.94
CA TYR A 286 8.22 8.40 6.96
C TYR A 286 7.49 9.13 8.08
N THR A 287 6.29 9.60 7.75
CA THR A 287 5.22 9.98 8.68
C THR A 287 4.05 8.97 8.57
N TYR A 288 3.12 8.94 9.54
CA TYR A 288 1.92 8.08 9.47
C TYR A 288 1.11 8.36 8.21
N SER A 289 0.85 9.62 7.92
CA SER A 289 0.06 10.05 6.77
C SER A 289 0.70 9.63 5.44
N GLU A 290 2.03 9.71 5.31
CA GLU A 290 2.73 9.20 4.12
C GLU A 290 2.70 7.67 4.05
N ALA A 291 2.85 7.01 5.20
CA ALA A 291 2.92 5.57 5.30
C ALA A 291 1.58 4.86 5.10
N VAL A 292 0.44 5.54 5.20
CA VAL A 292 -0.88 4.97 4.85
C VAL A 292 -1.33 5.30 3.44
N LYS A 293 -0.86 6.42 2.85
CA LYS A 293 -1.13 6.75 1.43
C LYS A 293 -0.64 5.69 0.45
N ARG A 294 0.38 4.93 0.82
CA ARG A 294 0.83 3.78 0.03
C ARG A 294 -0.20 2.64 -0.07
N PHE A 295 -1.28 2.67 0.71
CA PHE A 295 -2.36 1.69 0.61
C PHE A 295 -3.46 2.20 -0.33
N ASP A 296 -3.48 3.50 -0.64
CA ASP A 296 -4.52 4.09 -1.47
C ASP A 296 -4.49 3.50 -2.89
N VAL A 297 -5.68 3.37 -3.46
CA VAL A 297 -5.84 3.00 -4.85
C VAL A 297 -5.23 4.06 -5.75
N ASN A 298 -4.56 3.60 -6.81
CA ASN A 298 -4.20 4.45 -7.93
C ASN A 298 -5.17 4.17 -9.08
N SER A 299 -5.85 5.21 -9.57
CA SER A 299 -6.71 5.10 -10.74
C SER A 299 -6.54 6.31 -11.68
N THR A 300 -6.75 6.07 -12.96
CA THR A 300 -6.75 7.08 -14.03
C THR A 300 -8.01 6.95 -14.85
N ALA A 301 -8.47 8.04 -15.47
CA ALA A 301 -9.67 8.05 -16.30
C ALA A 301 -9.42 8.80 -17.62
N ASN A 302 -9.78 8.16 -18.73
CA ASN A 302 -9.81 8.75 -20.06
C ASN A 302 -11.19 8.55 -20.67
N VAL A 303 -11.75 9.61 -21.25
CA VAL A 303 -13.01 9.52 -22.00
C VAL A 303 -12.73 9.85 -23.46
N ARG A 304 -13.18 8.99 -24.37
CA ARG A 304 -13.14 9.21 -25.83
C ARG A 304 -14.54 9.21 -26.40
N VAL A 305 -14.84 10.21 -27.23
CA VAL A 305 -16.13 10.34 -27.92
C VAL A 305 -15.93 10.05 -29.40
N SER A 306 -16.77 9.19 -29.97
CA SER A 306 -16.83 8.86 -31.39
C SER A 306 -18.28 8.77 -31.85
N GLY A 307 -18.83 9.89 -32.30
CA GLY A 307 -20.27 10.01 -32.55
C GLY A 307 -21.03 9.87 -31.24
N THR A 308 -22.04 9.01 -31.18
CA THR A 308 -22.79 8.69 -29.96
C THR A 308 -22.07 7.73 -29.03
N SER A 309 -20.99 7.10 -29.51
CA SER A 309 -20.25 6.11 -28.74
C SER A 309 -19.21 6.79 -27.87
N VAL A 310 -19.35 6.65 -26.56
CA VAL A 310 -18.45 7.20 -25.54
C VAL A 310 -17.75 6.08 -24.81
N THR A 311 -16.42 6.01 -24.92
CA THR A 311 -15.61 4.98 -24.27
C THR A 311 -14.85 5.58 -23.10
N VAL A 312 -15.09 5.06 -21.91
CA VAL A 312 -14.40 5.40 -20.67
C VAL A 312 -13.39 4.29 -20.39
N SER A 313 -12.11 4.64 -20.30
CA SER A 313 -11.03 3.68 -20.07
C SER A 313 -9.96 4.24 -19.14
N GLY A 314 -9.09 3.38 -18.64
CA GLY A 314 -8.01 3.78 -17.75
C GLY A 314 -7.32 2.59 -17.13
N HIS A 315 -6.55 2.88 -16.08
CA HIS A 315 -5.98 1.87 -15.20
C HIS A 315 -6.47 2.08 -13.77
N ALA A 316 -6.59 0.98 -13.01
CA ALA A 316 -6.85 1.02 -11.58
C ALA A 316 -6.17 -0.18 -10.87
N PHE A 317 -5.43 0.09 -9.80
CA PHE A 317 -4.77 -0.93 -8.99
C PHE A 317 -4.65 -0.47 -7.53
N ASP A 318 -4.64 -1.44 -6.62
CA ASP A 318 -4.49 -1.23 -5.19
C ASP A 318 -3.06 -1.58 -4.77
N LEU A 319 -2.38 -0.68 -4.06
CA LEU A 319 -1.02 -0.92 -3.61
C LEU A 319 -0.95 -1.83 -2.36
N SER A 320 -2.10 -2.08 -1.73
CA SER A 320 -2.26 -3.07 -0.66
C SER A 320 -2.06 -4.49 -1.19
N ASP A 321 -2.44 -4.75 -2.44
CA ASP A 321 -2.05 -5.94 -3.18
C ASP A 321 -2.19 -5.71 -4.70
N MET A 322 -1.02 -5.65 -5.35
CA MET A 322 -0.88 -5.32 -6.77
C MET A 322 -1.03 -6.53 -7.68
N TYR A 323 -1.35 -7.72 -7.15
CA TYR A 323 -1.50 -8.94 -7.94
C TYR A 323 -2.97 -9.26 -8.24
N THR A 324 -3.90 -8.61 -7.55
CA THR A 324 -5.34 -8.73 -7.81
C THR A 324 -5.88 -7.54 -8.61
N THR A 325 -6.95 -7.78 -9.35
CA THR A 325 -7.72 -6.73 -10.00
C THR A 325 -8.67 -6.10 -9.00
N ILE A 326 -9.05 -4.84 -9.25
CA ILE A 326 -10.02 -4.12 -8.42
C ILE A 326 -11.26 -3.69 -9.21
N PRO A 327 -12.42 -3.55 -8.54
CA PRO A 327 -13.60 -2.97 -9.16
C PRO A 327 -13.40 -1.49 -9.49
N VAL A 328 -14.03 -1.07 -10.58
CA VAL A 328 -14.11 0.33 -11.02
C VAL A 328 -15.57 0.71 -11.21
N GLY A 329 -15.98 1.77 -10.50
CA GLY A 329 -17.24 2.44 -10.73
C GLY A 329 -17.12 3.50 -11.80
N ILE A 330 -18.14 3.63 -12.64
CA ILE A 330 -18.27 4.70 -13.63
C ILE A 330 -19.65 5.31 -13.43
N THR A 331 -19.72 6.63 -13.32
CA THR A 331 -20.99 7.36 -13.34
C THR A 331 -21.12 8.14 -14.63
N VAL A 332 -22.30 8.08 -15.24
CA VAL A 332 -22.68 8.91 -16.40
C VAL A 332 -23.94 9.67 -16.00
N ASP A 333 -23.85 10.99 -15.92
CA ASP A 333 -24.92 11.88 -15.46
C ASP A 333 -25.53 11.42 -14.11
N GLY A 334 -24.67 10.97 -13.20
CA GLY A 334 -25.05 10.46 -11.89
C GLY A 334 -25.57 9.02 -11.85
N LYS A 335 -25.73 8.34 -13.00
CA LYS A 335 -26.12 6.92 -13.04
C LYS A 335 -24.90 6.01 -12.89
N TRP A 336 -24.97 5.06 -11.96
CA TRP A 336 -23.87 4.16 -11.63
C TRP A 336 -23.76 2.95 -12.57
N HIS A 337 -22.54 2.64 -12.97
CA HIS A 337 -22.12 1.46 -13.73
C HIS A 337 -20.87 0.87 -13.08
N ALA A 338 -20.71 -0.45 -13.16
CA ALA A 338 -19.57 -1.16 -12.59
C ALA A 338 -18.84 -1.99 -13.64
N THR A 339 -17.52 -1.98 -13.57
CA THR A 339 -16.60 -2.82 -14.35
C THR A 339 -15.45 -3.28 -13.44
N SER A 340 -14.58 -4.13 -13.95
CA SER A 340 -13.33 -4.53 -13.30
C SER A 340 -12.12 -3.95 -14.04
N ALA A 341 -11.02 -3.73 -13.33
CA ALA A 341 -9.72 -3.41 -13.91
C ALA A 341 -8.95 -4.69 -14.29
N ASP A 342 -9.53 -5.50 -15.17
CA ASP A 342 -9.05 -6.83 -15.54
C ASP A 342 -8.47 -6.92 -16.97
N ARG A 343 -8.44 -5.81 -17.70
CA ARG A 343 -7.84 -5.75 -19.03
C ARG A 343 -6.33 -5.60 -18.95
N ALA A 344 -5.66 -6.09 -19.99
CA ALA A 344 -4.21 -6.00 -20.10
C ALA A 344 -3.72 -4.54 -20.00
N SER A 345 -2.68 -4.33 -19.20
CA SER A 345 -2.03 -3.04 -18.96
C SER A 345 -0.54 -3.15 -19.25
N SER A 346 -0.20 -3.42 -20.51
CA SER A 346 1.18 -3.70 -20.96
C SER A 346 2.21 -2.66 -20.52
N ASN A 347 1.77 -1.43 -20.30
CA ASN A 347 2.65 -0.30 -19.97
C ASN A 347 3.03 -0.27 -18.48
N LEU A 348 2.27 -0.91 -17.59
CA LEU A 348 2.47 -0.84 -16.14
C LEU A 348 3.56 -1.79 -15.63
N HIS A 349 3.81 -2.89 -16.35
CA HIS A 349 4.86 -3.86 -15.99
C HIS A 349 6.25 -3.20 -15.92
N ALA A 350 6.54 -2.24 -16.82
CA ALA A 350 7.80 -1.50 -16.82
C ALA A 350 8.01 -0.65 -15.55
N TYR A 351 6.94 -0.33 -14.82
CA TYR A 351 6.96 0.38 -13.55
C TYR A 351 6.90 -0.56 -12.33
N GLY A 352 7.07 -1.88 -12.54
CA GLY A 352 7.04 -2.87 -11.47
C GLY A 352 5.63 -3.23 -10.99
N ILE A 353 4.60 -2.90 -11.76
CA ILE A 353 3.20 -3.23 -11.46
C ILE A 353 2.81 -4.45 -12.30
N PRO A 354 2.72 -5.65 -11.71
CA PRO A 354 2.42 -6.88 -12.43
C PRO A 354 0.92 -6.98 -12.77
N GLY A 355 0.53 -8.02 -13.51
CA GLY A 355 -0.89 -8.31 -13.70
C GLY A 355 -1.64 -7.41 -14.69
N ALA A 356 -2.96 -7.57 -14.69
CA ALA A 356 -3.89 -6.79 -15.48
C ALA A 356 -4.52 -5.72 -14.60
N HIS A 357 -4.52 -4.47 -15.06
CA HIS A 357 -5.08 -3.33 -14.31
C HIS A 357 -5.77 -2.32 -15.22
N GLY A 358 -5.99 -2.65 -16.50
CA GLY A 358 -6.75 -1.81 -17.42
C GLY A 358 -8.25 -2.01 -17.26
N TYR A 359 -9.03 -0.97 -17.49
CA TYR A 359 -10.47 -1.07 -17.65
C TYR A 359 -10.93 -0.30 -18.89
N SER A 360 -12.04 -0.71 -19.49
CA SER A 360 -12.69 0.01 -20.58
C SER A 360 -14.15 -0.39 -20.69
N MET A 361 -15.03 0.60 -20.76
CA MET A 361 -16.48 0.46 -20.94
C MET A 361 -16.97 1.50 -21.95
N THR A 362 -17.87 1.08 -22.85
CA THR A 362 -18.43 1.93 -23.89
C THR A 362 -19.92 2.12 -23.64
N PHE A 363 -20.38 3.36 -23.82
CA PHE A 363 -21.75 3.80 -23.64
C PHE A 363 -22.23 4.42 -24.95
N GLU A 364 -23.48 4.16 -25.32
CA GLU A 364 -24.17 4.94 -26.35
C GLU A 364 -24.97 6.05 -25.65
N LEU A 365 -24.58 7.30 -25.89
CA LEU A 365 -25.16 8.47 -25.26
C LEU A 365 -25.91 9.33 -26.27
N SER A 366 -26.91 10.05 -25.78
CA SER A 366 -27.66 11.03 -26.57
C SER A 366 -26.79 12.22 -26.97
N LEU A 367 -27.28 13.06 -27.88
CA LEU A 367 -26.60 14.32 -28.16
C LEU A 367 -26.66 15.26 -26.96
N GLY A 368 -25.57 15.99 -26.72
CA GLY A 368 -25.47 16.97 -25.62
C GLY A 368 -24.24 16.75 -24.74
N ASP A 369 -24.17 17.54 -23.66
CA ASP A 369 -23.11 17.42 -22.67
C ASP A 369 -23.43 16.31 -21.67
N HIS A 370 -22.41 15.50 -21.35
CA HIS A 370 -22.48 14.41 -20.39
C HIS A 370 -21.37 14.54 -19.36
N PHE A 371 -21.71 14.33 -18.09
CA PHE A 371 -20.79 14.40 -16.97
C PHE A 371 -20.41 13.00 -16.49
N ILE A 372 -19.11 12.67 -16.58
CA ILE A 372 -18.60 11.32 -16.36
C ILE A 372 -17.56 11.33 -15.25
N CYS A 373 -17.75 10.51 -14.22
CA CYS A 373 -16.76 10.28 -13.16
C CYS A 373 -16.40 8.80 -13.08
N THR A 374 -15.21 8.49 -12.60
CA THR A 374 -14.82 7.11 -12.26
C THR A 374 -14.33 7.03 -10.82
N VAL A 375 -14.38 5.82 -10.26
CA VAL A 375 -13.80 5.50 -8.95
C VAL A 375 -13.15 4.13 -9.01
N GLY A 376 -11.85 4.06 -8.71
CA GLY A 376 -11.17 2.80 -8.41
C GLY A 376 -11.48 2.42 -6.96
N VAL A 377 -12.11 1.27 -6.76
CA VAL A 377 -12.57 0.82 -5.45
C VAL A 377 -11.61 -0.21 -4.90
N GLY A 378 -10.87 0.17 -3.87
CA GLY A 378 -9.83 -0.65 -3.27
C GLY A 378 -10.37 -1.61 -2.22
N PHE A 379 -9.44 -2.29 -1.55
CA PHE A 379 -9.71 -3.12 -0.39
C PHE A 379 -8.67 -2.84 0.70
N GLY A 380 -8.96 -3.32 1.90
CA GLY A 380 -8.06 -3.12 3.03
C GLY A 380 -8.10 -1.69 3.58
N ALA A 381 -6.94 -1.17 3.99
CA ALA A 381 -6.83 0.09 4.74
C ALA A 381 -6.71 1.36 3.88
N GLY A 382 -6.58 1.21 2.55
CA GLY A 382 -6.44 2.31 1.60
C GLY A 382 -7.75 3.01 1.24
N ASN A 383 -7.65 4.25 0.77
CA ASN A 383 -8.78 4.97 0.22
C ASN A 383 -9.04 4.60 -1.25
N ASN A 384 -10.31 4.70 -1.64
CA ASN A 384 -10.71 4.66 -3.04
C ASN A 384 -10.09 5.84 -3.81
N SER A 385 -9.86 5.64 -5.10
CA SER A 385 -9.30 6.67 -5.99
C SER A 385 -10.40 7.28 -6.84
N LEU A 386 -10.58 8.60 -6.79
CA LEU A 386 -11.55 9.33 -7.60
C LEU A 386 -10.82 10.31 -8.53
N PRO A 387 -10.43 9.89 -9.75
CA PRO A 387 -9.90 10.80 -10.75
C PRO A 387 -10.87 11.95 -11.03
N PRO A 388 -10.39 13.12 -11.50
CA PRO A 388 -11.27 14.24 -11.85
C PRO A 388 -12.34 13.82 -12.85
N CYS A 389 -13.60 14.18 -12.58
CA CYS A 389 -14.70 13.98 -13.51
C CYS A 389 -14.49 14.78 -14.80
N GLN A 390 -14.99 14.26 -15.91
CA GLN A 390 -14.86 14.83 -17.24
C GLN A 390 -16.25 15.18 -17.79
N THR A 391 -16.38 16.39 -18.31
CA THR A 391 -17.55 16.76 -19.14
C THR A 391 -17.18 16.52 -20.60
N VAL A 392 -18.02 15.79 -21.32
CA VAL A 392 -17.83 15.51 -22.74
C VAL A 392 -19.09 15.87 -23.52
N THR A 393 -18.92 16.43 -24.72
CA THR A 393 -20.03 16.77 -25.59
C THR A 393 -20.16 15.71 -26.69
N VAL A 394 -21.33 15.09 -26.74
CA VAL A 394 -21.72 14.14 -27.79
C VAL A 394 -22.44 14.93 -28.88
N VAL A 395 -21.85 14.95 -30.07
CA VAL A 395 -22.39 15.67 -31.23
C VAL A 395 -22.78 14.71 -32.34
N LYS A 396 -23.77 15.11 -33.14
CA LYS A 396 -24.12 14.37 -34.35
C LYS A 396 -22.94 14.44 -35.31
N GLN A 397 -22.47 13.28 -35.78
CA GLN A 397 -21.46 13.25 -36.83
C GLN A 397 -22.02 13.85 -38.12
N ALA A 398 -21.19 14.65 -38.81
CA ALA A 398 -21.54 15.12 -40.14
C ALA A 398 -21.68 13.92 -41.07
N ALA A 399 -22.73 13.93 -41.89
CA ALA A 399 -22.95 12.88 -42.88
C ALA A 399 -21.78 12.86 -43.90
N PRO A 400 -21.34 11.68 -44.37
CA PRO A 400 -20.37 11.59 -45.45
C PRO A 400 -20.81 12.40 -46.67
N LEU A 401 -19.86 13.04 -47.32
CA LEU A 401 -20.08 13.78 -48.56
C LEU A 401 -19.52 12.98 -49.72
N GLY A 402 -20.05 13.20 -50.91
CA GLY A 402 -19.51 12.57 -52.10
C GLY A 402 -20.34 12.84 -53.33
N GLN A 403 -19.81 12.37 -54.46
CA GLN A 403 -20.49 12.42 -55.73
C GLN A 403 -20.08 11.20 -56.55
N MET A 404 -21.02 10.65 -57.31
CA MET A 404 -20.77 9.62 -58.32
C MET A 404 -21.06 10.15 -59.72
N ALA A 405 -20.25 9.70 -60.68
CA ALA A 405 -20.47 9.84 -62.10
C ALA A 405 -20.31 8.48 -62.80
N LEU A 406 -20.88 8.41 -64.01
CA LEU A 406 -20.81 7.24 -64.86
C LEU A 406 -19.98 7.53 -66.12
N ALA A 407 -19.22 6.55 -66.57
CA ALA A 407 -18.58 6.56 -67.88
C ALA A 407 -18.83 5.23 -68.61
N ASP A 408 -18.89 5.31 -69.93
CA ASP A 408 -18.88 4.11 -70.78
C ASP A 408 -17.44 3.61 -70.93
N ALA A 409 -17.26 2.29 -70.82
CA ALA A 409 -16.02 1.60 -71.21
C ALA A 409 -16.29 0.70 -72.42
N SER A 410 -15.27 -0.02 -72.90
CA SER A 410 -15.41 -0.89 -74.05
C SER A 410 -16.37 -2.06 -73.77
N GLY A 411 -17.19 -2.40 -74.77
CA GLY A 411 -18.13 -3.52 -74.68
C GLY A 411 -19.31 -3.23 -73.76
N ARG A 412 -19.59 -4.17 -72.84
CA ARG A 412 -20.73 -4.13 -71.91
C ARG A 412 -20.38 -3.58 -70.53
N VAL A 413 -19.27 -2.85 -70.43
CA VAL A 413 -18.71 -2.39 -69.17
C VAL A 413 -19.16 -0.96 -68.88
N LYS A 414 -19.77 -0.75 -67.72
CA LYS A 414 -20.01 0.58 -67.16
C LYS A 414 -19.00 0.87 -66.06
N VAL A 415 -18.48 2.08 -66.05
CA VAL A 415 -17.56 2.57 -65.02
C VAL A 415 -18.32 3.50 -64.07
N PHE A 416 -18.11 3.30 -62.77
CA PHE A 416 -18.59 4.13 -61.67
C PHE A 416 -17.38 4.79 -61.04
N TYR A 417 -17.33 6.11 -61.02
CA TYR A 417 -16.21 6.82 -60.43
C TYR A 417 -16.70 8.08 -59.72
N GLY A 418 -15.88 8.60 -58.82
CA GLY A 418 -16.29 9.76 -58.05
C GLY A 418 -15.40 9.98 -56.85
N TRP A 419 -15.95 10.62 -55.84
CA TRP A 419 -15.27 10.80 -54.56
C TRP A 419 -16.24 10.64 -53.38
N ALA A 420 -15.70 10.27 -52.23
CA ALA A 420 -16.40 10.19 -50.96
C ALA A 420 -15.48 10.60 -49.82
N LEU A 421 -15.99 11.41 -48.90
CA LEU A 421 -15.26 12.04 -47.80
C LEU A 421 -16.09 11.96 -46.52
N ALA A 422 -15.49 11.56 -45.42
CA ALA A 422 -16.06 11.76 -44.09
C ALA A 422 -15.52 13.07 -43.47
N PRO A 423 -16.38 14.10 -43.26
CA PRO A 423 -15.91 15.38 -42.72
C PRO A 423 -15.30 15.28 -41.31
N SER A 424 -15.72 14.28 -40.52
CA SER A 424 -15.16 13.98 -39.19
C SER A 424 -13.74 13.42 -39.23
N THR A 425 -13.31 12.84 -40.35
CA THR A 425 -11.99 12.20 -40.49
C THR A 425 -11.36 12.51 -41.86
N PRO A 426 -11.13 13.78 -42.20
CA PRO A 426 -10.86 14.20 -43.57
C PRO A 426 -9.54 13.68 -44.13
N SER A 427 -8.62 13.18 -43.31
CA SER A 427 -7.36 12.58 -43.76
C SER A 427 -7.46 11.09 -44.15
N ARG A 428 -8.60 10.44 -43.92
CA ARG A 428 -8.82 9.02 -44.19
C ARG A 428 -9.82 8.81 -45.33
N SER A 429 -9.54 7.81 -46.16
CA SER A 429 -10.48 7.30 -47.16
C SER A 429 -11.59 6.49 -46.48
N ILE A 430 -12.80 6.53 -47.04
CA ILE A 430 -13.96 5.75 -46.58
C ILE A 430 -14.40 4.75 -47.65
N SER A 431 -15.24 3.78 -47.28
CA SER A 431 -15.78 2.81 -48.24
C SER A 431 -16.96 3.40 -49.01
N VAL A 432 -17.11 2.99 -50.28
CA VAL A 432 -18.25 3.32 -51.13
C VAL A 432 -18.87 2.03 -51.61
N ALA A 433 -20.12 1.76 -51.21
CA ALA A 433 -20.89 0.65 -51.74
C ALA A 433 -21.53 1.04 -53.08
N ILE A 434 -21.40 0.16 -54.08
CA ILE A 434 -22.07 0.29 -55.37
C ILE A 434 -23.25 -0.67 -55.38
N LEU A 435 -24.43 -0.13 -55.67
CA LEU A 435 -25.66 -0.88 -55.88
C LEU A 435 -26.03 -0.79 -57.36
N ILE A 436 -26.44 -1.91 -57.95
CA ILE A 436 -26.94 -1.98 -59.33
C ILE A 436 -28.35 -2.55 -59.28
N ASP A 437 -29.30 -1.88 -59.93
CA ASP A 437 -30.72 -2.26 -59.93
C ASP A 437 -31.30 -2.46 -58.53
N GLY A 438 -30.91 -1.57 -57.62
CA GLY A 438 -31.31 -1.59 -56.20
C GLY A 438 -30.66 -2.70 -55.36
N SER A 439 -29.83 -3.56 -55.95
CA SER A 439 -29.17 -4.67 -55.26
C SER A 439 -27.69 -4.37 -54.99
N TRP A 440 -27.18 -4.86 -53.85
CA TRP A 440 -25.76 -4.75 -53.53
C TRP A 440 -24.91 -5.45 -54.61
N HIS A 441 -23.88 -4.76 -55.10
CA HIS A 441 -22.95 -5.32 -56.09
C HIS A 441 -21.55 -5.55 -55.49
N HIS A 442 -20.89 -4.50 -54.98
CA HIS A 442 -19.66 -4.59 -54.20
C HIS A 442 -19.39 -3.28 -53.45
N ALA A 443 -18.30 -3.21 -52.68
CA ALA A 443 -17.78 -1.98 -52.11
C ALA A 443 -16.34 -1.72 -52.58
N VAL A 444 -15.99 -0.46 -52.79
CA VAL A 444 -14.63 0.02 -53.09
C VAL A 444 -14.15 1.00 -52.04
N SER A 445 -12.83 1.14 -51.89
CA SER A 445 -12.23 2.19 -51.06
C SER A 445 -12.15 3.49 -51.86
N ALA A 446 -12.45 4.62 -51.23
CA ALA A 446 -12.25 5.95 -51.80
C ALA A 446 -10.79 6.42 -51.64
N ASP A 447 -9.82 5.57 -52.02
CA ASP A 447 -8.39 5.75 -51.79
C ASP A 447 -7.59 6.16 -53.04
N LEU A 448 -8.26 6.65 -54.07
CA LEU A 448 -7.64 7.25 -55.24
C LEU A 448 -7.42 8.75 -55.04
N PRO A 449 -6.41 9.35 -55.71
CA PRO A 449 -6.23 10.79 -55.71
C PRO A 449 -7.51 11.53 -56.11
N SER A 450 -7.84 12.60 -55.39
CA SER A 450 -8.99 13.47 -55.67
C SER A 450 -8.54 14.93 -55.88
N PRO A 451 -7.77 15.23 -56.96
CA PRO A 451 -7.33 16.59 -57.25
C PRO A 451 -8.54 17.52 -57.41
N GLY A 452 -8.51 18.68 -56.75
CA GLY A 452 -9.59 19.67 -56.81
C GLY A 452 -10.59 19.65 -55.66
N LEU A 453 -10.58 18.63 -54.79
CA LEU A 453 -11.46 18.60 -53.61
C LEU A 453 -10.98 19.53 -52.48
N GLY A 454 -9.70 19.95 -52.50
CA GLY A 454 -9.14 20.91 -51.53
C GLY A 454 -9.01 20.38 -50.10
N VAL A 455 -9.15 19.07 -49.89
CA VAL A 455 -9.00 18.40 -48.59
C VAL A 455 -7.79 17.48 -48.58
N ALA A 456 -7.18 17.32 -47.41
CA ALA A 456 -6.04 16.41 -47.23
C ALA A 456 -6.47 14.94 -47.46
N GLY A 457 -5.55 14.09 -47.92
CA GLY A 457 -5.83 12.66 -48.12
C GLY A 457 -6.37 12.32 -49.51
N LYS A 458 -6.78 11.05 -49.67
CA LYS A 458 -7.32 10.51 -50.91
C LYS A 458 -8.80 10.20 -50.70
N HIS A 459 -9.62 10.65 -51.63
CA HIS A 459 -11.08 10.55 -51.53
C HIS A 459 -11.72 10.07 -52.83
N GLY A 460 -10.95 9.77 -53.87
CA GLY A 460 -11.46 9.30 -55.14
C GLY A 460 -11.77 7.80 -55.10
N PHE A 461 -12.82 7.35 -55.78
CA PHE A 461 -13.09 5.94 -55.99
C PHE A 461 -13.30 5.64 -57.47
N TRP A 462 -13.07 4.38 -57.85
CA TRP A 462 -13.33 3.86 -59.18
C TRP A 462 -13.76 2.41 -59.08
N ALA A 463 -14.76 2.03 -59.86
CA ALA A 463 -15.26 0.68 -60.01
C ALA A 463 -15.78 0.48 -61.44
N ALA A 464 -15.89 -0.77 -61.87
CA ALA A 464 -16.53 -1.11 -63.13
C ALA A 464 -17.37 -2.38 -62.99
N ALA A 465 -18.41 -2.50 -63.81
CA ALA A 465 -19.25 -3.70 -63.90
C ALA A 465 -19.58 -4.01 -65.35
N SER A 466 -19.50 -5.29 -65.70
CA SER A 466 -20.06 -5.82 -66.95
C SER A 466 -21.54 -6.13 -66.74
N LEU A 467 -22.40 -5.56 -67.57
CA LEU A 467 -23.85 -5.65 -67.41
C LEU A 467 -24.51 -6.23 -68.65
N SER A 468 -25.66 -6.87 -68.49
CA SER A 468 -26.46 -7.34 -69.63
C SER A 468 -26.97 -6.15 -70.47
N PRO A 469 -27.27 -6.34 -71.76
CA PRO A 469 -28.02 -5.33 -72.51
C PRO A 469 -29.36 -5.03 -71.84
N GLY A 470 -29.71 -3.75 -71.70
CA GLY A 470 -30.90 -3.32 -70.98
C GLY A 470 -30.75 -1.98 -70.27
N ARG A 471 -31.85 -1.52 -69.66
CA ARG A 471 -31.84 -0.38 -68.73
C ARG A 471 -31.37 -0.84 -67.36
N HIS A 472 -30.47 -0.07 -66.78
CA HIS A 472 -29.90 -0.31 -65.46
C HIS A 472 -29.86 0.99 -64.65
N SER A 473 -29.93 0.83 -63.34
CA SER A 473 -29.68 1.89 -62.37
C SER A 473 -28.42 1.57 -61.57
N ALA A 474 -27.61 2.57 -61.26
CA ALA A 474 -26.53 2.42 -60.30
C ALA A 474 -26.57 3.52 -59.25
N CYS A 475 -26.37 3.14 -57.98
CA CYS A 475 -26.26 4.06 -56.85
C CYS A 475 -24.93 3.86 -56.15
N ALA A 476 -24.37 4.93 -55.59
CA ALA A 476 -23.23 4.85 -54.68
C ALA A 476 -23.65 5.28 -53.27
N VAL A 477 -23.16 4.59 -52.25
CA VAL A 477 -23.38 4.93 -50.84
C VAL A 477 -22.01 5.07 -50.17
N ALA A 478 -21.69 6.27 -49.69
CA ALA A 478 -20.52 6.50 -48.85
C ALA A 478 -20.77 5.94 -47.44
N ILE A 479 -19.81 5.21 -46.90
CA ILE A 479 -19.90 4.49 -45.62
C ILE A 479 -18.71 4.88 -44.75
N GLU A 480 -18.95 5.76 -43.77
CA GLU A 480 -17.96 6.03 -42.71
C GLU A 480 -18.10 4.99 -41.58
N SER A 481 -19.33 4.62 -41.23
CA SER A 481 -19.63 3.59 -40.22
C SER A 481 -20.99 2.94 -40.49
N ALA A 482 -21.33 1.90 -39.72
CA ALA A 482 -22.64 1.23 -39.82
C ALA A 482 -23.83 2.17 -39.54
N SER A 483 -23.62 3.24 -38.77
CA SER A 483 -24.65 4.23 -38.42
C SER A 483 -24.48 5.58 -39.11
N ASN A 484 -23.39 5.78 -39.89
CA ASN A 484 -23.15 7.01 -40.66
C ASN A 484 -22.83 6.70 -42.13
N MET A 485 -23.88 6.75 -42.95
CA MET A 485 -23.82 6.50 -44.40
C MET A 485 -24.55 7.60 -45.17
N THR A 486 -24.18 7.83 -46.42
CA THR A 486 -24.86 8.80 -47.29
C THR A 486 -24.99 8.25 -48.70
N ASN A 487 -26.22 8.27 -49.23
CA ASN A 487 -26.47 7.98 -50.64
C ASN A 487 -25.93 9.14 -51.48
N LEU A 488 -24.97 8.86 -52.34
CA LEU A 488 -24.30 9.82 -53.24
C LEU A 488 -25.07 10.05 -54.54
N GLY A 489 -26.28 9.48 -54.65
CA GLY A 489 -27.16 9.56 -55.80
C GLY A 489 -27.19 8.28 -56.62
N CYS A 490 -28.27 8.15 -57.41
CA CYS A 490 -28.46 7.09 -58.38
C CYS A 490 -28.48 7.67 -59.80
N GLN A 491 -27.92 6.95 -60.77
CA GLN A 491 -27.94 7.32 -62.18
C GLN A 491 -28.45 6.14 -63.02
N GLU A 492 -29.37 6.46 -63.92
CA GLU A 492 -29.92 5.52 -64.91
C GLU A 492 -29.07 5.51 -66.18
N PHE A 493 -28.90 4.35 -66.79
CA PHE A 493 -28.21 4.21 -68.07
C PHE A 493 -28.71 2.97 -68.84
N THR A 494 -28.34 2.89 -70.11
CA THR A 494 -28.68 1.75 -70.98
C THR A 494 -27.41 1.13 -71.53
N ILE A 495 -27.28 -0.18 -71.40
CA ILE A 495 -26.27 -0.99 -72.08
C ILE A 495 -26.87 -1.51 -73.38
N ARG A 496 -26.18 -1.27 -74.50
CA ARG A 496 -26.62 -1.69 -75.84
C ARG A 496 -26.19 -3.10 -76.18
#